data_AF-A0A0D3KLH4-F1
#
_entry.id   AF-A0A0D3KLH4-F1
#
_cell.length_a   1.000
_cell.length_b   1.000
_cell.length_c   1.000
_cell.angle_alpha   90.00
_cell.angle_beta   90.00
_cell.angle_gamma   90.00
#
_symmetry.space_group_name_H-M   'P 1'
#
loop_
_entity.id
_entity.type
_entity.pdbx_description
1 polymer ?
#
loop_
_entity_poly.entity_id
_entity_poly.type
_entity_poly.pdbx_seq_one_letter_code
_entity_poly.pdbx_strand_id
1 'polypeptide(L)'
;MGDYLFTNATTGDKGRVEYTFGYKKNDDGKMRIFLHHSSMPYEPAAAAPATAEPVEEALSMWAESIAKQDALLHDARVRVSGMSK
;
A
#
# COMPACT_ATOMS: atom_id res chain seq x y z
N MET A 1 -21.71 12.79 1.76
CA MET A 1 -21.21 11.59 1.08
C MET A 1 -22.01 11.38 -0.18
N GLY A 2 -21.40 10.82 -1.22
CA GLY A 2 -22.06 10.50 -2.49
C GLY A 2 -21.27 9.44 -3.26
N ASP A 3 -21.75 9.08 -4.44
CA ASP A 3 -21.12 8.10 -5.33
C ASP A 3 -20.86 8.65 -6.74
N TYR A 4 -19.77 8.21 -7.33
CA TYR A 4 -19.45 8.39 -8.74
C TYR A 4 -19.64 7.08 -9.48
N LEU A 5 -20.11 7.18 -10.73
CA LEU A 5 -20.05 6.08 -11.69
C LEU A 5 -18.98 6.42 -12.74
N PHE A 6 -17.88 5.67 -12.74
CA PHE A 6 -16.86 5.78 -13.76
C PHE A 6 -17.08 4.72 -14.83
N THR A 7 -16.93 5.12 -16.09
CA THR A 7 -16.91 4.19 -17.21
C THR A 7 -15.46 4.02 -17.65
N ASN A 8 -14.97 2.78 -17.65
CA ASN A 8 -13.68 2.44 -18.21
C ASN A 8 -13.72 2.71 -19.72
N ALA A 9 -12.87 3.60 -20.22
CA ALA A 9 -12.87 4.00 -21.62
C ALA A 9 -12.47 2.87 -22.59
N THR A 10 -11.75 1.86 -22.10
CA THR A 10 -11.25 0.73 -22.91
C THR A 10 -12.21 -0.44 -22.90
N THR A 11 -12.76 -0.80 -21.73
CA THR A 11 -13.61 -1.99 -21.58
C THR A 11 -15.10 -1.67 -21.55
N GLY A 12 -15.48 -0.43 -21.26
CA GLY A 12 -16.86 -0.02 -21.03
C GLY A 12 -17.39 -0.36 -19.64
N ASP A 13 -16.59 -1.00 -18.79
CA ASP A 13 -17.00 -1.42 -17.45
C ASP A 13 -17.34 -0.22 -16.56
N LYS A 14 -18.29 -0.42 -15.65
CA LYS A 14 -18.74 0.61 -14.71
C LYS A 14 -18.20 0.34 -13.32
N GLY A 15 -17.41 1.28 -12.79
CA GLY A 15 -16.96 1.29 -11.40
C GLY A 15 -17.78 2.26 -10.57
N ARG A 16 -18.44 1.79 -9.52
CA ARG A 16 -19.01 2.66 -8.49
C ARG A 16 -17.92 3.02 -7.49
N VAL A 17 -17.77 4.29 -7.16
CA VAL A 17 -16.82 4.80 -6.16
C VAL A 17 -17.59 5.63 -5.15
N GLU A 18 -17.29 5.46 -3.87
CA GLU A 18 -17.87 6.27 -2.80
C GLU A 18 -16.92 7.41 -2.47
N TYR A 19 -17.44 8.63 -2.33
CA TYR A 19 -16.63 9.82 -2.08
C TYR A 19 -17.16 10.70 -0.95
N THR A 20 -16.22 11.41 -0.34
CA THR A 20 -16.47 12.45 0.65
C THR A 20 -15.67 13.71 0.33
N PHE A 21 -16.36 14.85 0.31
CA PHE A 21 -15.72 16.17 0.31
C PHE A 21 -15.91 16.85 1.65
N GLY A 22 -14.81 17.37 2.19
CA GLY A 22 -14.84 18.33 3.28
C GLY A 22 -14.63 19.73 2.73
N TYR A 23 -15.49 20.68 3.12
CA TYR A 23 -15.34 22.10 2.79
C TYR A 23 -14.98 22.91 4.03
N LYS A 24 -14.06 23.86 3.88
CA LYS A 24 -13.68 24.80 4.94
C LYS A 24 -13.64 26.22 4.37
N LYS A 25 -14.07 27.19 5.17
CA LYS A 25 -13.90 28.61 4.87
C LYS A 25 -12.47 29.00 5.20
N ASN A 26 -11.78 29.60 4.25
CA ASN A 26 -10.45 30.16 4.45
C ASN A 26 -10.51 31.59 5.00
N ASP A 27 -9.35 32.12 5.39
CA ASP A 27 -9.21 33.48 5.92
C ASP A 27 -9.60 34.56 4.91
N ASP A 28 -9.49 34.26 3.60
CA ASP A 28 -9.99 35.08 2.50
C ASP A 28 -11.52 35.06 2.35
N GLY A 29 -12.21 34.35 3.24
CA GLY A 29 -13.66 34.19 3.27
C GLY A 29 -14.23 33.21 2.25
N LYS A 30 -13.40 32.56 1.43
CA LYS A 30 -13.85 31.65 0.36
C LYS A 30 -13.92 30.21 0.88
N MET A 31 -14.95 29.49 0.46
CA MET A 31 -15.06 28.05 0.71
C MET A 31 -14.13 27.27 -0.21
N ARG A 32 -13.39 26.31 0.34
CA ARG A 32 -12.50 25.43 -0.42
C ARG A 32 -12.61 23.99 0.06
N ILE A 33 -12.27 23.05 -0.81
CA ILE A 33 -12.18 21.64 -0.47
C ILE A 33 -10.89 21.43 0.33
N PHE A 34 -11.00 20.86 1.53
CA PHE A 34 -9.85 20.48 2.37
C PHE A 34 -9.71 18.96 2.52
N LEU A 35 -10.74 18.20 2.14
CA LEU A 35 -10.73 16.74 2.11
C LEU A 35 -11.38 16.31 0.80
N HIS A 36 -10.67 15.48 0.04
CA HIS A 36 -11.20 14.70 -1.07
C HIS A 36 -10.73 13.27 -0.85
N HIS A 37 -11.61 12.44 -0.31
CA HIS A 37 -11.35 11.02 -0.13
C HIS A 37 -12.37 10.23 -0.93
N SER A 38 -11.89 9.30 -1.74
CA SER A 38 -12.72 8.40 -2.53
C SER A 38 -12.13 7.00 -2.55
N SER A 39 -12.99 5.99 -2.57
CA SER A 39 -12.60 4.58 -2.57
C SER A 39 -13.60 3.72 -3.34
N MET A 40 -13.12 2.65 -3.96
CA MET A 40 -14.00 1.58 -4.44
C MET A 40 -14.67 0.90 -3.24
N PRO A 41 -15.91 0.41 -3.39
CA PRO A 41 -16.52 -0.49 -2.41
C PRO A 41 -15.60 -1.68 -2.13
N TYR A 42 -15.61 -2.14 -0.89
CA TYR A 42 -14.97 -3.41 -0.57
C TYR A 42 -15.70 -4.53 -1.31
N GLU A 43 -15.04 -5.09 -2.31
CA GLU A 43 -15.43 -6.37 -2.89
C GLU A 43 -14.64 -7.45 -2.15
N PRO A 44 -15.28 -8.29 -1.34
CA PRO A 44 -14.61 -9.47 -0.84
C PRO A 44 -14.26 -10.31 -2.07
N ALA A 45 -12.99 -10.28 -2.46
CA ALA A 45 -12.47 -11.31 -3.31
C ALA A 45 -12.85 -12.64 -2.64
N ALA A 46 -13.31 -13.62 -3.42
CA ALA A 46 -13.15 -14.99 -3.02
C ALA A 46 -11.63 -15.24 -2.99
N ALA A 47 -10.97 -14.72 -1.95
CA ALA A 47 -9.61 -15.05 -1.65
C ALA A 47 -9.64 -16.56 -1.54
N ALA A 48 -8.96 -17.23 -2.47
CA ALA A 48 -8.66 -18.63 -2.26
C ALA A 48 -8.14 -18.73 -0.82
N PRO A 49 -8.65 -19.66 0.00
CA PRO A 49 -8.10 -19.85 1.33
C PRO A 49 -6.59 -19.91 1.17
N ALA A 50 -5.85 -19.11 1.95
CA ALA A 50 -4.40 -19.13 1.90
C ALA A 50 -3.97 -20.59 2.08
N THR A 51 -3.53 -21.23 0.99
CA THR A 51 -3.06 -22.61 1.04
C THR A 51 -1.70 -22.61 1.72
N ALA A 52 -1.30 -23.72 2.33
CA ALA A 52 -0.05 -23.81 3.07
C ALA A 52 1.17 -23.44 2.18
N GLU A 53 1.16 -23.88 0.91
CA GLU A 53 2.28 -23.69 -0.02
C GLU A 53 2.69 -22.21 -0.25
N PRO A 54 1.82 -21.28 -0.69
CA PRO A 54 2.21 -19.89 -0.90
C PRO A 54 2.60 -19.17 0.41
N VAL A 55 2.08 -19.62 1.56
CA VAL A 55 2.47 -19.08 2.87
C VAL A 55 3.87 -19.55 3.24
N GLU A 56 4.17 -20.84 3.05
CA GLU A 56 5.49 -21.40 3.31
C GLU A 56 6.57 -20.81 2.39
N GLU A 57 6.26 -20.59 1.11
CA GLU A 57 7.16 -19.92 0.17
C GLU A 57 7.46 -18.48 0.63
N ALA A 58 6.42 -17.71 0.97
CA ALA A 58 6.59 -16.35 1.49
C ALA A 58 7.42 -16.32 2.79
N LEU A 59 7.22 -17.30 3.68
CA LEU A 59 7.99 -17.45 4.91
C LEU A 59 9.45 -17.80 4.63
N SER A 60 9.73 -18.69 3.67
CA SER A 60 11.09 -19.03 3.27
C SER A 60 11.81 -17.81 2.69
N MET A 61 11.16 -17.09 1.76
CA MET A 61 11.72 -15.86 1.17
C MET A 61 12.02 -14.81 2.24
N TRP A 62 11.13 -14.64 3.21
CA TRP A 62 11.34 -13.71 4.31
C TRP A 62 12.51 -14.12 5.21
N ALA A 63 12.59 -15.40 5.59
CA ALA A 63 13.68 -15.92 6.41
C ALA A 63 15.05 -15.80 5.72
N GLU A 64 15.13 -16.14 4.43
CA GLU A 64 16.35 -16.02 3.63
C GLU A 64 16.80 -14.56 3.49
N SER A 65 15.85 -13.64 3.28
CA SER A 65 16.14 -12.20 3.19
C SER A 65 16.74 -11.67 4.49
N ILE A 66 16.19 -12.06 5.64
CA ILE A 66 16.73 -11.68 6.95
C ILE A 66 18.14 -12.22 7.14
N ALA A 67 18.37 -13.51 6.85
CA ALA A 67 19.68 -14.13 6.99
C ALA A 67 20.73 -13.43 6.11
N LYS A 68 20.36 -13.05 4.88
CA LYS A 68 21.23 -12.31 3.97
C LYS A 68 21.56 -10.92 4.50
N GLN A 69 20.56 -10.20 5.01
CA GLN A 69 20.78 -8.87 5.60
C GLN A 69 21.70 -8.94 6.82
N ASP A 70 21.52 -9.95 7.69
CA ASP A 70 22.36 -10.14 8.87
C ASP A 70 23.82 -10.46 8.48
N ALA A 71 24.03 -11.34 7.51
CA ALA A 71 25.37 -11.66 6.99
C ALA A 71 26.08 -10.42 6.41
N LEU A 72 25.35 -9.58 5.66
CA LEU A 72 25.88 -8.33 5.12
C LEU A 72 26.25 -7.34 6.23
N LEU A 73 25.42 -7.22 7.28
CA LEU A 73 25.71 -6.36 8.42
C LEU A 73 26.92 -6.86 9.22
N HIS A 74 27.05 -8.17 9.40
CA HIS A 74 28.20 -8.77 10.07
C HIS A 74 29.50 -8.50 9.32
N ASP A 75 29.53 -8.77 8.01
CA ASP A 75 30.71 -8.50 7.16
C ASP A 75 31.07 -7.01 7.12
N ALA A 76 30.09 -6.12 7.00
CA ALA A 76 30.32 -4.68 7.08
C ALA A 76 30.93 -4.26 8.42
N ARG A 77 30.44 -4.81 9.54
CA ARG A 77 30.96 -4.53 10.89
C ARG A 77 32.40 -5.02 11.07
N VAL A 78 32.73 -6.21 10.57
CA VAL A 78 34.10 -6.75 10.63
C VAL A 78 35.06 -5.88 9.84
N ARG A 79 34.67 -5.43 8.63
CA ARG A 79 35.50 -4.56 7.78
C ARG A 79 35.79 -3.22 8.43
N VAL A 80 34.78 -2.56 9.02
CA VAL A 80 34.95 -1.27 9.71
C VAL A 80 35.86 -1.42 10.94
N SER A 81 35.70 -2.49 11.73
CA SER A 81 36.55 -2.74 12.90
C SER A 81 38.02 -3.03 12.53
N GLY A 82 38.28 -3.57 11.34
CA GLY A 82 39.64 -3.87 10.86
C GLY A 82 40.41 -2.65 10.34
N MET A 83 39.74 -1.55 10.00
CA MET A 83 40.35 -0.32 9.47
C MET A 83 40.84 0.65 10.56
N SER A 84 40.59 0.37 11.84
CA SER A 84 40.97 1.23 12.98
C SER A 84 42.37 0.97 13.54
N LYS A 85 43.34 0.58 12.70
CA LYS A 85 44.76 0.44 13.06
C LYS A 85 45.63 1.39 12.24
#